data_AF-A0A354A0F0-F1
#
_entry.id   AF-A0A354A0F0-F1
#
_cell.length_a   1.000
_cell.length_b   1.000
_cell.length_c   1.000
_cell.angle_alpha   90.00
_cell.angle_beta   90.00
_cell.angle_gamma   90.00
#
_symmetry.space_group_name_H-M   'P 1'
#
loop_
_entity.id
_entity.type
_entity.pdbx_description
1 polymer ?
#
loop_
_entity_poly.entity_id
_entity_poly.type
_entity_poly.pdbx_seq_one_letter_code
_entity_poly.pdbx_strand_id
1 'polypeptide(L)'
;MRNNDEMDLAIKYALRFGEIAVRQGFISRQQLRESLEEQVSNESYLRLRPRKLIGEILFEQGWMNQNQIEIVLQEIANNRR
;
A
#
# COMPACT_ATOMS: atom_id res chain seq x y z
N MET A 1 -9.86 -18.89 13.30
CA MET A 1 -8.43 -18.52 13.21
C MET A 1 -8.13 -18.21 11.75
N ARG A 2 -8.18 -16.94 11.34
CA ARG A 2 -7.89 -16.51 9.96
C ARG A 2 -7.28 -15.10 9.84
N ASN A 3 -7.11 -14.39 10.96
CA ASN A 3 -6.84 -12.95 10.94
C ASN A 3 -5.35 -12.58 10.89
N ASN A 4 -4.42 -13.47 11.27
CA ASN A 4 -2.99 -13.10 11.35
C ASN A 4 -2.28 -13.26 10.00
N ASP A 5 -2.57 -14.31 9.24
CA ASP A 5 -1.87 -14.57 7.96
C ASP A 5 -2.25 -13.57 6.86
N GLU A 6 -3.53 -13.14 6.83
CA GLU A 6 -4.00 -12.13 5.88
C GLU A 6 -3.39 -10.75 6.15
N MET A 7 -3.14 -10.43 7.43
CA MET A 7 -2.46 -9.23 7.85
C MET A 7 -1.02 -9.19 7.35
N ASP A 8 -0.27 -10.26 7.64
CA ASP A 8 1.14 -10.35 7.28
C ASP A 8 1.33 -10.24 5.76
N LEU A 9 0.41 -10.84 5.00
CA LEU A 9 0.41 -10.74 3.54
C LEU A 9 0.11 -9.31 3.06
N ALA A 10 -0.85 -8.61 3.68
CA ALA A 10 -1.19 -7.23 3.35
C ALA A 10 -0.02 -6.28 3.63
N ILE A 11 0.66 -6.45 4.77
CA ILE A 11 1.84 -5.65 5.15
C ILE A 11 2.98 -5.91 4.14
N LYS A 12 3.27 -7.18 3.85
CA LYS A 12 4.31 -7.54 2.87
C LYS A 12 4.01 -6.96 1.49
N TYR A 13 2.75 -6.98 1.08
CA TYR A 13 2.32 -6.38 -0.17
C TYR A 13 2.52 -4.85 -0.16
N ALA A 14 2.11 -4.18 0.93
CA ALA A 14 2.22 -2.74 1.07
C ALA A 14 3.68 -2.25 1.03
N LEU A 15 4.58 -2.95 1.71
CA LEU A 15 6.02 -2.67 1.69
C LEU A 15 6.56 -2.76 0.27
N ARG A 16 6.26 -3.86 -0.43
CA ARG A 16 6.76 -4.09 -1.78
C ARG A 16 6.20 -3.08 -2.78
N PHE A 17 4.92 -2.73 -2.67
CA PHE A 17 4.31 -1.66 -3.46
C PHE A 17 5.03 -0.32 -3.22
N GLY A 18 5.20 0.04 -1.95
CA GLY A 18 5.85 1.27 -1.55
C GLY A 18 7.28 1.40 -2.02
N GLU A 19 8.09 0.35 -1.89
CA GLU A 19 9.48 0.33 -2.35
C GLU A 19 9.59 0.56 -3.86
N ILE A 20 8.69 -0.05 -4.64
CA ILE A 20 8.64 0.17 -6.08
C ILE A 20 8.23 1.62 -6.37
N ALA A 21 7.21 2.15 -5.72
CA ALA A 21 6.76 3.52 -5.91
C ALA A 21 7.86 4.55 -5.57
N VAL A 22 8.66 4.31 -4.52
CA VAL A 22 9.84 5.12 -4.18
C VAL A 22 10.93 4.99 -5.24
N ARG A 23 11.23 3.78 -5.70
CA ARG A 23 12.24 3.53 -6.74
C ARG A 23 11.88 4.20 -8.06
N GLN A 24 10.59 4.20 -8.42
CA GLN A 24 10.06 4.87 -9.61
C GLN A 24 9.99 6.41 -9.45
N GLY A 25 10.26 6.94 -8.26
CA GLY A 25 10.23 8.37 -7.98
C GLY A 25 8.81 8.96 -7.88
N PHE A 26 7.78 8.12 -7.77
CA PHE A 26 6.39 8.58 -7.65
C PHE A 26 6.10 9.16 -6.27
N ILE A 27 6.73 8.59 -5.24
CA ILE A 27 6.60 9.04 -3.86
C ILE A 27 7.98 9.10 -3.19
N SER A 28 8.08 9.89 -2.13
CA SER A 28 9.25 9.93 -1.24
C SER A 28 9.20 8.84 -0.18
N ARG A 29 10.35 8.55 0.46
CA ARG A 29 10.40 7.66 1.63
C ARG A 29 9.55 8.16 2.80
N GLN A 30 9.45 9.48 2.96
CA GLN A 30 8.61 10.12 3.97
C GLN A 30 7.13 9.79 3.73
N GLN A 31 6.65 10.00 2.50
CA GLN A 31 5.27 9.69 2.09
C GLN A 31 4.94 8.20 2.21
N LEU A 32 5.90 7.32 1.88
CA LEU A 32 5.74 5.89 2.10
C LEU A 32 5.52 5.57 3.59
N ARG A 33 6.37 6.12 4.47
CA ARG A 33 6.24 5.89 5.91
C ARG A 33 4.89 6.37 6.43
N GLU A 34 4.49 7.59 6.08
CA GLU A 34 3.20 8.17 6.50
C GLU A 34 2.02 7.32 6.03
N SER A 35 2.07 6.81 4.79
CA SER A 35 1.01 5.95 4.27
C SER A 35 0.93 4.59 4.96
N LEU A 36 2.08 4.00 5.34
CA LEU A 36 2.13 2.76 6.10
C LEU A 36 1.61 2.95 7.53
N GLU A 37 1.95 4.07 8.17
CA GLU A 37 1.41 4.46 9.47
C GLU A 37 -0.11 4.65 9.41
N GLU A 38 -0.64 5.29 8.35
CA GLU A 38 -2.09 5.43 8.13
C GLU A 38 -2.77 4.07 7.90
N GLN A 39 -2.14 3.18 7.14
CA GLN A 39 -2.69 1.86 6.86
C GLN A 39 -2.81 0.99 8.11
N VAL A 40 -1.82 1.08 9.02
CA VAL A 40 -1.79 0.34 10.29
C VAL A 40 -2.70 1.00 11.34
N SER A 41 -2.73 2.32 11.41
CA SER A 41 -3.56 3.07 12.38
C SER A 41 -5.06 3.06 12.05
N ASN A 42 -5.44 2.80 10.79
CA ASN A 42 -6.79 2.44 10.38
C ASN A 42 -7.24 1.05 10.86
N GLU A 43 -6.66 0.53 11.95
CA GLU A 43 -7.31 -0.39 12.87
C GLU A 43 -8.53 0.27 13.52
N SER A 44 -9.54 0.58 12.71
CA SER A 44 -10.80 1.07 13.23
C SER A 44 -11.44 -0.07 14.01
N TYR A 45 -11.56 0.13 15.32
CA TYR A 45 -12.33 -0.68 16.26
C TYR A 45 -13.80 -0.91 15.82
N LEU A 46 -14.25 -0.22 14.78
CA LEU A 46 -15.52 -0.39 14.09
C LEU A 46 -15.33 -1.33 12.90
N ARG A 47 -15.55 -2.64 13.11
CA ARG A 47 -15.34 -3.76 12.18
C ARG A 47 -16.15 -3.73 10.86
N LEU A 48 -16.66 -2.58 10.44
CA LEU A 48 -17.60 -2.42 9.32
C LEU A 48 -16.96 -1.81 8.05
N ARG A 49 -15.70 -1.37 8.10
CA ARG A 49 -14.99 -0.82 6.93
C ARG A 49 -13.81 -1.73 6.56
N PRO A 50 -13.67 -2.15 5.29
CA PRO A 50 -12.47 -2.84 4.84
C PRO A 50 -11.25 -1.94 5.02
N ARG A 51 -10.11 -2.52 5.39
CA ARG A 51 -8.83 -1.80 5.54
C ARG A 51 -8.43 -1.23 4.19
N LYS A 52 -8.09 0.07 4.14
CA LYS A 52 -7.58 0.71 2.91
C LYS A 52 -6.27 0.05 2.49
N LEU A 53 -6.10 -0.11 1.18
CA LEU A 53 -4.84 -0.53 0.59
C LEU A 53 -3.89 0.68 0.49
N ILE A 54 -2.58 0.42 0.54
CA ILE A 54 -1.58 1.49 0.45
C ILE A 54 -1.72 2.34 -0.81
N GLY A 55 -2.10 1.74 -1.94
CA GLY A 55 -2.33 2.46 -3.20
C GLY A 55 -3.55 3.39 -3.13
N GLU A 56 -4.58 3.03 -2.38
CA GLU A 56 -5.76 3.89 -2.17
C GLU A 56 -5.39 5.10 -1.30
N ILE A 57 -4.63 4.89 -0.23
CA ILE A 57 -4.13 5.97 0.64
C ILE A 57 -3.29 6.95 -0.19
N LEU A 58 -2.33 6.44 -0.97
CA LEU A 58 -1.47 7.25 -1.82
C LEU A 58 -2.25 8.03 -2.89
N PHE A 59 -3.35 7.46 -3.40
CA PHE A 59 -4.24 8.12 -4.35
C PHE A 59 -5.05 9.25 -3.68
N GLU A 60 -5.68 8.97 -2.55
CA GLU A 60 -6.50 9.93 -1.80
C GLU A 60 -5.68 11.12 -1.30
N GLN A 61 -4.43 10.90 -0.91
CA GLN A 61 -3.48 11.96 -0.53
C GLN A 61 -2.95 12.76 -1.74
N GLY A 62 -3.29 12.35 -2.97
CA GLY A 62 -2.84 12.98 -4.21
C GLY A 62 -1.35 12.77 -4.51
N TRP A 63 -0.69 11.83 -3.83
CA TRP A 63 0.73 11.52 -4.02
C TRP A 63 0.96 10.58 -5.20
N MET A 64 -0.05 9.79 -5.56
CA MET A 64 -0.04 9.00 -6.77
C MET A 64 -1.34 9.18 -7.55
N ASN A 65 -1.25 9.11 -8.87
CA ASN A 65 -2.41 8.97 -9.74
C ASN A 65 -2.64 7.50 -10.14
N GLN A 66 -3.78 7.24 -10.79
CA GLN A 66 -4.17 5.89 -11.21
C GLN A 66 -3.13 5.23 -12.12
N ASN A 67 -2.56 5.96 -13.09
CA ASN A 67 -1.55 5.41 -14.01
C ASN A 67 -0.28 4.97 -13.26
N GLN A 68 0.18 5.76 -12.29
CA GLN A 68 1.34 5.42 -11.46
C GLN A 68 1.08 4.19 -10.62
N ILE A 69 -0.13 4.04 -10.07
CA ILE A 69 -0.54 2.85 -9.33
C ILE A 69 -0.52 1.63 -10.24
N GLU A 70 -1.10 1.72 -11.44
CA GLU A 70 -1.11 0.63 -12.41
C GLU A 70 0.31 0.17 -12.79
N ILE A 71 1.25 1.11 -12.99
CA ILE A 71 2.67 0.78 -13.25
C ILE A 71 3.26 -0.06 -12.12
N VAL A 72 3.06 0.36 -10.86
CA VAL A 72 3.56 -0.38 -9.69
C VAL A 72 2.91 -1.77 -9.61
N LEU A 73 1.61 -1.88 -9.84
CA LEU A 73 0.88 -3.16 -9.83
C LEU A 73 1.42 -4.13 -10.89
N GLN A 74 1.68 -3.64 -12.11
CA GLN A 74 2.28 -4.43 -13.19
C GLN A 74 3.68 -4.91 -12.81
N GLU A 75 4.49 -4.05 -12.19
CA GLU A 75 5.83 -4.43 -11.75
C GLU A 75 5.81 -5.49 -10.63
N ILE A 76 4.84 -5.42 -9.71
CA ILE A 76 4.62 -6.48 -8.72
C ILE A 76 4.22 -7.80 -9.41
N ALA A 77 3.36 -7.75 -10.43
CA ALA A 77 2.94 -8.95 -11.15
C ALA A 77 4.10 -9.60 -11.92
N ASN A 78 4.95 -8.80 -12.57
CA ASN A 78 6.08 -9.28 -13.36
C ASN A 78 7.20 -9.90 -12.49
N ASN A 79 7.44 -9.35 -11.29
CA ASN A 79 8.43 -9.85 -10.34
C ASN A 79 7.95 -11.06 -9.49
N ARG A 80 6.81 -11.68 -9.86
CA ARG A 80 6.32 -12.94 -9.24
C ARG A 80 6.69 -14.20 -10.02
N ARG A 81 7.42 -14.06 -11.14
CA ARG A 81 8.02 -15.17 -11.91
C ARG A 81 9.40 -15.50 -11.37
#